data_AF-A0A259AY40-F1
#
_entry.id   AF-A0A259AY40-F1
#
_cell.length_a   1.000
_cell.length_b   1.000
_cell.length_c   1.000
_cell.angle_alpha   90.00
_cell.angle_beta   90.00
_cell.angle_gamma   90.00
#
_symmetry.space_group_name_H-M   'P 1'
#
loop_
_entity.id
_entity.type
_entity.pdbx_description
1 polymer ?
#
loop_
_entity_poly.entity_id
_entity_poly.type
_entity_poly.pdbx_seq_one_letter_code
_entity_poly.pdbx_strand_id
1 'polypeptide(L)'
;MLDWSFNLLSDWERRVLRRLSVFVGEFTLEAAQAVAVDDQTDAVDVAEAISSLIDKSLVWVAPSGRVAHHRLLDSTLAFAAEKLAQTDEENTVARRHATYFANRLSSAAGEGVAITIEDVAFAAPYLGNIRSALELSFSAGGDAAIGVELAAAAAPLFFSLTLFTECVRWCEQGLAALPKQDQGNAPHLTLQAFLAVSAMFTRGNSNEVGTAIEAALSLAEARGDQVYQMHLIVGLSIFLTRIGDFQGALGVAQRSIPVAEASGFPGVIATAESVVGVAYHLAGDQIGALRHCERGLAVAEAAGAAHVAFFGYDHEVRALLALARCYWLTGFPDRAADTAKRVIKLATERDHPVNLCMTLIFAATVFIWRGDFDEADQHVRRLLAHAARHSLGPYHTQGMALSGALAVARGNPAEGIALLKRALEVLRVQKHHALTPALYLALAEGFLRAGEFEEAAATVDAGLALSEDFGENLNVSELLRVRAEILLRTTPPDPAAAERVFQLSLHKAREQSALSFELRSAMGLAWHWYRRGELAKATDLLEGVHRRFVEGSQTKDLVYARELLARFEQ
;
A
#
# COMPACT_ATOMS: atom_id res chain seq x y z
N MET A 1 10.74 46.99 -19.74
CA MET A 1 9.80 47.53 -18.71
C MET A 1 10.31 47.18 -17.32
N LEU A 2 10.60 45.92 -17.00
CA LEU A 2 11.12 45.51 -15.68
C LEU A 2 12.38 46.26 -15.22
N ASP A 3 13.39 46.49 -16.07
CA ASP A 3 14.56 47.32 -15.70
C ASP A 3 14.17 48.74 -15.22
N TRP A 4 13.13 49.35 -15.77
CA TRP A 4 12.69 50.67 -15.34
C TRP A 4 12.04 50.60 -13.95
N SER A 5 11.13 49.66 -13.73
CA SER A 5 10.51 49.43 -12.42
C SER A 5 11.55 49.07 -11.35
N PHE A 6 12.54 48.25 -11.69
CA PHE A 6 13.65 47.87 -10.82
C PHE A 6 14.59 49.05 -10.49
N ASN A 7 14.86 49.90 -11.47
CA ASN A 7 15.68 51.10 -11.25
C ASN A 7 14.95 52.17 -10.42
N LEU A 8 13.63 52.09 -10.24
CA LEU A 8 12.88 52.93 -9.30
C LEU A 8 12.83 52.39 -7.87
N LEU A 9 13.24 51.13 -7.65
CA LEU A 9 13.35 50.56 -6.30
C LEU A 9 14.53 51.16 -5.54
N SER A 10 14.40 51.22 -4.21
CA SER A 10 15.52 51.50 -3.31
C SER A 10 16.54 50.35 -3.34
N ASP A 11 17.78 50.58 -2.91
CA ASP A 11 18.80 49.52 -2.93
C ASP A 11 18.46 48.33 -2.02
N TRP A 12 17.72 48.55 -0.93
CA TRP A 12 17.24 47.47 -0.05
C TRP A 12 16.07 46.69 -0.69
N GLU A 13 15.11 47.36 -1.33
CA GLU A 13 14.06 46.71 -2.12
C GLU A 13 14.64 45.87 -3.27
N ARG A 14 15.67 46.39 -3.97
CA ARG A 14 16.39 45.66 -5.02
C ARG A 14 17.13 44.43 -4.49
N ARG A 15 17.66 44.46 -3.25
CA ARG A 15 18.28 43.29 -2.62
C ARG A 15 17.21 42.25 -2.31
N VAL A 16 16.14 42.62 -1.61
CA VAL A 16 15.05 41.69 -1.26
C VAL A 16 14.46 41.05 -2.52
N LEU A 17 14.07 41.84 -3.53
CA LEU A 17 13.50 41.31 -4.77
C LEU A 17 14.41 40.29 -5.48
N ARG A 18 15.73 40.54 -5.52
CA ARG A 18 16.71 39.59 -6.06
C ARG A 18 16.75 38.30 -5.25
N ARG A 19 16.82 38.37 -3.92
CA ARG A 19 16.89 37.18 -3.06
C ARG A 19 15.62 36.34 -3.09
N LEU A 20 14.45 36.98 -3.27
CA LEU A 20 13.17 36.27 -3.47
C LEU A 20 13.12 35.44 -4.77
N SER A 21 14.02 35.67 -5.73
CA SER A 21 14.04 34.91 -6.99
C SER A 21 14.42 33.43 -6.86
N VAL A 22 14.88 33.00 -5.69
CA VAL A 22 15.14 31.58 -5.39
C VAL A 22 13.84 30.76 -5.26
N PHE A 23 12.70 31.42 -4.98
CA PHE A 23 11.42 30.76 -4.81
C PHE A 23 10.78 30.41 -6.17
N VAL A 24 10.49 29.12 -6.35
CA VAL A 24 9.77 28.56 -7.50
C VAL A 24 8.32 28.30 -7.09
N GLY A 25 7.48 29.34 -7.23
CA GLY A 25 6.05 29.30 -6.93
C GLY A 25 5.67 30.23 -5.78
N GLU A 26 4.86 29.72 -4.85
CA GLU A 26 4.40 30.47 -3.66
C GLU A 26 5.40 30.39 -2.50
N PHE A 27 5.46 31.43 -1.69
CA PHE A 27 6.25 31.52 -0.45
C PHE A 27 5.51 32.34 0.62
N THR A 28 5.79 32.08 1.90
CA THR A 28 5.25 32.86 3.03
C THR A 28 6.16 34.05 3.35
N LEU A 29 5.64 35.02 4.11
CA LEU A 29 6.48 36.09 4.69
C LEU A 29 7.63 35.52 5.55
N GLU A 30 7.37 34.47 6.33
CA GLU A 30 8.38 33.78 7.14
C GLU A 30 9.50 33.19 6.27
N ALA A 31 9.15 32.50 5.18
CA ALA A 31 10.12 31.95 4.23
C ALA A 31 10.96 33.06 3.60
N ALA A 32 10.31 34.16 3.18
CA ALA A 32 10.98 35.32 2.64
C ALA A 32 11.96 35.96 3.62
N GLN A 33 11.59 36.11 4.90
CA GLN A 33 12.47 36.61 5.95
C GLN A 33 13.67 35.68 6.15
N ALA A 34 13.47 34.36 6.21
CA ALA A 34 14.55 33.38 6.37
C ALA A 34 15.59 33.41 5.23
N VAL A 35 15.18 33.80 4.02
CA VAL A 35 16.06 33.90 2.84
C VAL A 35 16.70 35.29 2.72
N ALA A 36 15.91 36.35 2.85
CA ALA A 36 16.30 37.70 2.44
C ALA A 36 17.01 38.55 3.52
N VAL A 37 16.86 38.23 4.81
CA VAL A 37 17.49 38.97 5.93
C VAL A 37 19.02 38.94 5.87
N ASP A 38 19.71 40.03 6.17
CA ASP A 38 21.18 40.08 6.33
C ASP A 38 21.61 41.13 7.37
N ASP A 39 22.91 41.39 7.46
CA ASP A 39 23.51 42.36 8.39
C ASP A 39 23.03 43.82 8.17
N GLN A 40 22.32 44.11 7.07
CA GLN A 40 21.83 45.43 6.66
C GLN A 40 20.32 45.46 6.39
N THR A 41 19.58 44.38 6.63
CA THR A 41 18.17 44.23 6.26
C THR A 41 17.54 43.21 7.19
N ASP A 42 16.77 43.66 8.17
CA ASP A 42 16.15 42.81 9.18
C ASP A 42 14.78 42.23 8.74
N ALA A 43 14.12 41.49 9.63
CA ALA A 43 12.84 40.85 9.31
C ALA A 43 11.68 41.84 9.09
N VAL A 44 11.75 43.04 9.69
CA VAL A 44 10.80 44.14 9.46
C VAL A 44 11.07 44.77 8.11
N ASP A 45 12.34 45.05 7.79
CA ASP A 45 12.74 45.56 6.46
C ASP A 45 12.24 44.63 5.34
N VAL A 46 12.38 43.31 5.47
CA VAL A 46 11.87 42.35 4.47
C VAL A 46 10.34 42.42 4.32
N ALA A 47 9.59 42.63 5.41
CA ALA A 47 8.13 42.77 5.37
C ALA A 47 7.69 44.09 4.70
N GLU A 48 8.40 45.19 4.97
CA GLU A 48 8.18 46.48 4.30
C GLU A 48 8.53 46.39 2.80
N ALA A 49 9.61 45.67 2.44
CA ALA A 49 9.99 45.44 1.04
C ALA A 49 8.87 44.71 0.30
N ILE A 50 8.36 43.61 0.86
CA ILE A 50 7.28 42.83 0.25
C ILE A 50 6.02 43.67 0.07
N SER A 51 5.65 44.48 1.06
CA SER A 51 4.50 45.39 0.97
C SER A 51 4.69 46.41 -0.17
N SER A 52 5.85 47.06 -0.23
CA SER A 52 6.22 48.01 -1.28
C SER A 52 6.29 47.36 -2.68
N LEU A 53 6.78 46.13 -2.77
CA LEU A 53 6.84 45.35 -4.02
C LEU A 53 5.44 44.88 -4.48
N ILE A 54 4.49 44.68 -3.56
CA ILE A 54 3.07 44.43 -3.89
C ILE A 54 2.43 45.68 -4.47
N ASP A 55 2.59 46.85 -3.83
CA ASP A 55 2.09 48.14 -4.34
C ASP A 55 2.66 48.45 -5.74
N LYS A 56 3.92 48.08 -5.99
CA LYS A 56 4.60 48.20 -7.29
C LYS A 56 4.31 47.05 -8.27
N SER A 57 3.42 46.12 -7.93
CA SER A 57 3.01 44.96 -8.75
C SER A 57 4.16 44.03 -9.19
N LEU A 58 5.24 43.97 -8.41
CA LEU A 58 6.38 43.08 -8.64
C LEU A 58 6.25 41.77 -7.87
N VAL A 59 5.62 41.80 -6.69
CA VAL A 59 5.19 40.63 -5.91
C VAL A 59 3.66 40.58 -5.92
N TRP A 60 3.08 39.38 -5.96
CA TRP A 60 1.64 39.17 -5.97
C TRP A 60 1.20 38.34 -4.76
N VAL A 61 0.06 38.69 -4.16
CA VAL A 61 -0.54 37.91 -3.06
C VAL A 61 -1.44 36.83 -3.64
N ALA A 62 -1.12 35.57 -3.40
CA ALA A 62 -1.94 34.44 -3.84
C ALA A 62 -3.18 34.29 -2.95
N PRO A 63 -4.38 34.02 -3.53
CA PRO A 63 -5.60 33.81 -2.77
C PRO A 63 -5.66 32.37 -2.24
N SER A 64 -4.79 32.03 -1.29
CA SER A 64 -4.67 30.69 -0.69
C SER A 64 -4.64 30.77 0.85
N GLY A 65 -5.52 30.00 1.51
CA GLY A 65 -5.39 29.63 2.93
C GLY A 65 -5.69 30.68 4.01
N ARG A 66 -5.25 30.37 5.24
CA ARG A 66 -5.33 31.23 6.44
C ARG A 66 -4.11 32.13 6.63
N VAL A 67 -3.03 31.87 5.89
CA VAL A 67 -1.76 32.61 5.91
C VAL A 67 -1.64 33.32 4.57
N ALA A 68 -1.07 34.52 4.51
CA ALA A 68 -0.83 35.17 3.24
C ALA A 68 0.33 34.48 2.48
N HIS A 69 0.03 34.00 1.27
CA HIS A 69 1.03 33.49 0.34
C HIS A 69 1.41 34.57 -0.66
N HIS A 70 2.69 34.65 -1.01
CA HIS A 70 3.25 35.57 -1.98
C HIS A 70 3.85 34.79 -3.15
N ARG A 71 3.90 35.39 -4.33
CA ARG A 71 4.64 34.84 -5.49
C ARG A 71 5.22 35.94 -6.36
N LEU A 72 6.31 35.63 -7.06
CA LEU A 72 6.80 36.40 -8.18
C LEU A 72 6.06 35.95 -9.46
N LEU A 73 5.79 36.87 -10.38
CA LEU A 73 5.35 36.51 -11.73
C LEU A 73 6.56 36.00 -12.53
N ASP A 74 6.38 35.03 -13.43
CA ASP A 74 7.47 34.36 -14.17
C ASP A 74 8.48 35.32 -14.81
N SER A 75 8.00 36.45 -15.36
CA SER A 75 8.85 37.48 -15.95
C SER A 75 9.67 38.27 -14.92
N THR A 76 9.08 38.57 -13.75
CA THR A 76 9.78 39.21 -12.62
C THR A 76 10.76 38.23 -11.97
N LEU A 77 10.39 36.95 -11.85
CA LEU A 77 11.22 35.87 -11.33
C LEU A 77 12.50 35.72 -12.15
N ALA A 78 12.36 35.51 -13.47
CA ALA A 78 13.50 35.35 -14.37
C ALA A 78 14.43 36.58 -14.38
N PHE A 79 13.85 37.79 -14.38
CA PHE A 79 14.63 39.02 -14.31
C PHE A 79 15.35 39.19 -12.97
N ALA A 80 14.69 38.90 -11.84
CA ALA A 80 15.29 39.00 -10.52
C ALA A 80 16.41 37.96 -10.31
N ALA A 81 16.26 36.76 -10.87
CA ALA A 81 17.29 35.72 -10.88
C ALA A 81 18.52 36.15 -11.70
N GLU A 82 18.34 36.74 -12.89
CA GLU A 82 19.45 37.29 -13.69
C GLU A 82 20.23 38.35 -12.90
N LYS A 83 19.54 39.22 -12.16
CA LYS A 83 20.20 40.24 -11.32
C LYS A 83 20.78 39.68 -10.01
N LEU A 84 20.40 38.47 -9.58
CA LEU A 84 21.02 37.75 -8.46
C LEU A 84 22.31 37.04 -8.90
N ALA A 85 22.32 36.39 -10.06
CA ALA A 85 23.52 35.78 -10.67
C ALA A 85 24.62 36.80 -11.03
N GLN A 86 24.31 38.10 -10.95
CA GLN A 86 25.26 39.22 -11.08
C GLN A 86 25.90 39.63 -9.74
N THR A 87 25.65 38.89 -8.64
CA THR A 87 26.24 39.12 -7.32
C THR A 87 26.81 37.83 -6.74
N ASP A 88 27.70 37.94 -5.75
CA ASP A 88 28.27 36.78 -5.03
C ASP A 88 27.28 36.17 -3.98
N GLU A 89 25.99 36.55 -4.02
CA GLU A 89 25.00 36.14 -3.01
C GLU A 89 24.30 34.81 -3.34
N GLU A 90 24.35 34.35 -4.59
CA GLU A 90 23.54 33.22 -5.10
C GLU A 90 23.63 31.97 -4.21
N ASN A 91 24.85 31.50 -3.90
CA ASN A 91 25.07 30.35 -3.01
C ASN A 91 24.58 30.58 -1.58
N THR A 92 24.66 31.83 -1.07
CA THR A 92 24.19 32.17 0.28
C THR A 92 22.66 32.14 0.35
N VAL A 93 22.00 32.68 -0.68
CA VAL A 93 20.54 32.66 -0.83
C VAL A 93 20.04 31.23 -1.00
N ALA A 94 20.66 30.44 -1.88
CA ALA A 94 20.33 29.03 -2.10
C ALA A 94 20.48 28.20 -0.81
N ARG A 95 21.58 28.38 -0.07
CA ARG A 95 21.81 27.69 1.22
C ARG A 95 20.73 28.03 2.24
N ARG A 96 20.36 29.31 2.40
CA ARG A 96 19.28 29.73 3.31
C ARG A 96 17.92 29.17 2.91
N HIS A 97 17.61 29.16 1.61
CA HIS A 97 16.39 28.58 1.06
C HIS A 97 16.30 27.08 1.38
N ALA A 98 17.38 26.32 1.13
CA ALA A 98 17.47 24.91 1.51
C ALA A 98 17.36 24.70 3.03
N THR A 99 18.04 25.53 3.85
CA THR A 99 17.93 25.48 5.32
C THR A 99 16.51 25.74 5.82
N TYR A 100 15.78 26.71 5.26
CA TYR A 100 14.40 26.98 5.64
C TYR A 100 13.51 25.75 5.42
N PHE A 101 13.57 25.14 4.23
CA PHE A 101 12.76 23.96 3.94
C PHE A 101 13.20 22.71 4.71
N ALA A 102 14.51 22.49 4.89
CA ALA A 102 15.03 21.38 5.68
C ALA A 102 14.52 21.48 7.13
N ASN A 103 14.64 22.66 7.76
CA ASN A 103 14.13 22.90 9.11
C ASN A 103 12.60 22.76 9.16
N ARG A 104 11.86 23.38 8.23
CA ARG A 104 10.39 23.39 8.24
C ARG A 104 9.79 22.00 8.07
N LEU A 105 10.44 21.12 7.31
CA LEU A 105 10.08 19.71 7.15
C LEU A 105 10.56 18.85 8.33
N SER A 106 11.70 19.16 8.95
CA SER A 106 12.18 18.44 10.13
C SER A 106 11.32 18.73 11.37
N SER A 107 10.84 19.97 11.53
CA SER A 107 9.92 20.37 12.60
C SER A 107 8.48 19.87 12.41
N ALA A 108 8.17 19.19 11.30
CA ALA A 108 6.90 18.51 11.08
C ALA A 108 6.87 17.08 11.66
N ALA A 109 8.02 16.52 12.05
CA ALA A 109 8.07 15.22 12.71
C ALA A 109 7.45 15.32 14.12
N GLY A 110 6.33 14.61 14.33
CA GLY A 110 5.60 14.59 15.59
C GLY A 110 5.99 13.40 16.49
N GLU A 111 5.39 13.34 17.67
CA GLU A 111 5.57 12.21 18.58
C GLU A 111 5.04 10.89 17.93
N GLY A 112 5.97 10.05 17.46
CA GLY A 112 5.67 8.75 16.88
C GLY A 112 5.46 8.69 15.35
N VAL A 113 5.62 9.79 14.61
CA VAL A 113 5.51 9.80 13.12
C VAL A 113 6.52 10.74 12.46
N ALA A 114 7.06 10.35 11.30
CA ALA A 114 7.99 11.21 10.55
C ALA A 114 7.32 12.38 9.81
N ILE A 115 6.02 12.26 9.46
CA ILE A 115 5.21 13.31 8.81
C ILE A 115 3.72 13.01 8.98
N THR A 116 2.87 14.02 9.20
CA THR A 116 1.40 13.88 9.26
C THR A 116 0.72 14.18 7.92
N ILE A 117 -0.59 13.93 7.80
CA ILE A 117 -1.35 14.32 6.59
C ILE A 117 -1.44 15.85 6.50
N GLU A 118 -1.57 16.52 7.64
CA GLU A 118 -1.62 17.97 7.77
C GLU A 118 -0.30 18.60 7.30
N ASP A 119 0.84 17.99 7.62
CA ASP A 119 2.16 18.43 7.15
C ASP A 119 2.32 18.21 5.64
N VAL A 120 1.87 17.07 5.11
CA VAL A 120 1.87 16.80 3.67
C VAL A 120 1.01 17.82 2.93
N ALA A 121 -0.19 18.12 3.44
CA ALA A 121 -1.10 19.11 2.87
C ALA A 121 -0.52 20.54 2.95
N PHE A 122 0.20 20.87 4.02
CA PHE A 122 0.91 22.15 4.15
C PHE A 122 2.13 22.24 3.23
N ALA A 123 2.88 21.15 3.04
CA ALA A 123 4.12 21.15 2.26
C ALA A 123 3.90 21.00 0.74
N ALA A 124 2.80 20.37 0.30
CA ALA A 124 2.52 20.11 -1.11
C ALA A 124 2.54 21.36 -2.04
N PRO A 125 2.01 22.55 -1.64
CA PRO A 125 2.14 23.77 -2.43
C PRO A 125 3.60 24.21 -2.69
N TYR A 126 4.53 23.84 -1.82
CA TYR A 126 5.93 24.24 -1.89
C TYR A 126 6.85 23.22 -2.57
N LEU A 127 6.31 22.16 -3.19
CA LEU A 127 7.13 21.15 -3.91
C LEU A 127 8.05 21.75 -4.97
N GLY A 128 7.65 22.85 -5.62
CA GLY A 128 8.51 23.59 -6.55
C GLY A 128 9.78 24.13 -5.86
N ASN A 129 9.60 24.80 -4.71
CA ASN A 129 10.70 25.30 -3.89
C ASN A 129 11.60 24.17 -3.36
N ILE A 130 11.01 23.08 -2.86
CA ILE A 130 11.76 21.94 -2.30
C ILE A 130 12.62 21.27 -3.39
N ARG A 131 12.07 21.06 -4.59
CA ARG A 131 12.83 20.55 -5.75
C ARG A 131 13.95 21.51 -6.15
N SER A 132 13.66 22.80 -6.29
CA SER A 132 14.65 23.82 -6.62
C SER A 132 15.79 23.87 -5.60
N ALA A 133 15.47 23.85 -4.29
CA ALA A 133 16.44 23.83 -3.22
C ALA A 133 17.36 22.58 -3.28
N LEU A 134 16.80 21.40 -3.54
CA LEU A 134 17.58 20.17 -3.74
C LEU A 134 18.49 20.26 -4.99
N GLU A 135 17.97 20.75 -6.11
CA GLU A 135 18.72 20.94 -7.36
C GLU A 135 19.88 21.93 -7.19
N LEU A 136 19.66 23.04 -6.48
CA LEU A 136 20.71 24.03 -6.15
C LEU A 136 21.74 23.48 -5.15
N SER A 137 21.31 22.77 -4.09
CA SER A 137 22.23 22.21 -3.09
C SER A 137 23.20 21.17 -3.65
N PHE A 138 22.76 20.36 -4.63
CA PHE A 138 23.63 19.38 -5.31
C PHE A 138 24.26 19.91 -6.61
N SER A 139 24.15 21.22 -6.89
CA SER A 139 24.76 21.85 -8.07
C SER A 139 26.27 22.08 -7.91
N ALA A 140 26.94 22.45 -9.00
CA ALA A 140 28.37 22.79 -9.00
C ALA A 140 28.62 24.13 -8.27
N GLY A 141 28.97 24.04 -6.98
CA GLY A 141 29.11 25.20 -6.08
C GLY A 141 28.06 25.25 -4.96
N GLY A 142 27.06 24.36 -5.01
CA GLY A 142 26.08 24.18 -3.96
C GLY A 142 26.66 23.58 -2.67
N ASP A 143 25.95 23.80 -1.57
CA ASP A 143 26.24 23.19 -0.27
C ASP A 143 25.61 21.79 -0.21
N ALA A 144 26.44 20.78 -0.48
CA ALA A 144 26.00 19.39 -0.47
C ALA A 144 25.58 18.90 0.93
N ALA A 145 26.08 19.51 2.02
CA ALA A 145 25.73 19.10 3.38
C ALA A 145 24.29 19.52 3.71
N ILE A 146 23.87 20.75 3.37
CA ILE A 146 22.45 21.11 3.49
C ILE A 146 21.57 20.35 2.49
N GLY A 147 22.11 19.95 1.34
CA GLY A 147 21.44 19.03 0.41
C GLY A 147 21.10 17.68 1.01
N VAL A 148 22.02 17.08 1.79
CA VAL A 148 21.78 15.83 2.54
C VAL A 148 20.67 15.99 3.57
N GLU A 149 20.71 17.05 4.38
CA GLU A 149 19.67 17.33 5.39
C GLU A 149 18.29 17.56 4.74
N LEU A 150 18.23 18.36 3.67
CA LEU A 150 17.00 18.61 2.92
C LEU A 150 16.47 17.34 2.25
N ALA A 151 17.33 16.50 1.67
CA ALA A 151 16.94 15.24 1.05
C ALA A 151 16.36 14.27 2.07
N ALA A 152 16.95 14.21 3.28
CA ALA A 152 16.41 13.42 4.39
C ALA A 152 15.05 13.96 4.84
N ALA A 153 14.93 15.26 5.08
CA ALA A 153 13.69 15.89 5.53
C ALA A 153 12.54 15.83 4.48
N ALA A 154 12.87 15.83 3.19
CA ALA A 154 11.89 15.75 2.10
C ALA A 154 11.50 14.31 1.72
N ALA A 155 12.29 13.29 2.10
CA ALA A 155 11.98 11.89 1.77
C ALA A 155 10.60 11.40 2.29
N PRO A 156 10.17 11.71 3.54
CA PRO A 156 8.81 11.44 4.01
C PRO A 156 7.74 12.05 3.11
N LEU A 157 7.91 13.31 2.70
CA LEU A 157 6.94 14.03 1.87
C LEU A 157 6.82 13.38 0.49
N PHE A 158 7.94 13.10 -0.19
CA PHE A 158 7.91 12.43 -1.49
C PHE A 158 7.27 11.04 -1.40
N PHE A 159 7.55 10.28 -0.34
CA PHE A 159 6.95 8.97 -0.12
C PHE A 159 5.43 9.05 0.09
N SER A 160 4.97 9.92 0.99
CA SER A 160 3.55 10.10 1.31
C SER A 160 2.73 10.64 0.13
N LEU A 161 3.36 11.38 -0.78
CA LEU A 161 2.76 11.84 -2.05
C LEU A 161 2.89 10.82 -3.19
N THR A 162 3.40 9.61 -2.95
CA THR A 162 3.68 8.56 -3.94
C THR A 162 4.67 8.93 -5.05
N LEU A 163 5.47 9.98 -4.84
CA LEU A 163 6.54 10.43 -5.73
C LEU A 163 7.80 9.55 -5.60
N PHE A 164 7.62 8.23 -5.64
CA PHE A 164 8.66 7.24 -5.33
C PHE A 164 9.93 7.40 -6.18
N THR A 165 9.80 7.79 -7.46
CA THR A 165 10.95 8.04 -8.34
C THR A 165 11.78 9.26 -7.88
N GLU A 166 11.14 10.31 -7.37
CA GLU A 166 11.84 11.45 -6.80
C GLU A 166 12.43 11.13 -5.44
N CYS A 167 11.70 10.38 -4.61
CA CYS A 167 12.20 9.86 -3.33
C CYS A 167 13.49 9.06 -3.54
N VAL A 168 13.50 8.09 -4.47
CA VAL A 168 14.70 7.34 -4.86
C VAL A 168 15.82 8.26 -5.36
N ARG A 169 15.55 9.17 -6.31
CA ARG A 169 16.56 10.11 -6.86
C ARG A 169 17.25 10.90 -5.75
N TRP A 170 16.47 11.53 -4.88
CA TRP A 170 16.98 12.42 -3.85
C TRP A 170 17.65 11.66 -2.70
N CYS A 171 17.13 10.49 -2.33
CA CYS A 171 17.80 9.64 -1.34
C CYS A 171 19.16 9.13 -1.84
N GLU A 172 19.27 8.73 -3.11
CA GLU A 172 20.55 8.29 -3.69
C GLU A 172 21.57 9.43 -3.79
N GLN A 173 21.16 10.63 -4.18
CA GLN A 173 22.05 11.80 -4.22
C GLN A 173 22.50 12.22 -2.80
N GLY A 174 21.60 12.22 -1.82
CA GLY A 174 21.94 12.43 -0.42
C GLY A 174 22.94 11.39 0.10
N LEU A 175 22.71 10.10 -0.16
CA LEU A 175 23.63 9.03 0.27
C LEU A 175 25.00 9.09 -0.44
N ALA A 176 25.06 9.54 -1.69
CA ALA A 176 26.30 9.74 -2.43
C ALA A 176 27.10 10.96 -1.92
N ALA A 177 26.41 11.99 -1.42
CA ALA A 177 27.02 13.19 -0.85
C ALA A 177 27.39 13.06 0.64
N LEU A 178 26.80 12.09 1.36
CA LEU A 178 27.01 11.89 2.79
C LEU A 178 28.48 11.52 3.11
N PRO A 179 29.19 12.26 3.98
CA PRO A 179 30.55 11.90 4.38
C PRO A 179 30.60 10.57 5.14
N LYS A 180 31.69 9.81 4.96
CA LYS A 180 31.84 8.48 5.59
C LYS A 180 31.76 8.49 7.12
N GLN A 181 32.20 9.57 7.75
CA GLN A 181 32.14 9.75 9.21
C GLN A 181 30.71 9.90 9.75
N ASP A 182 29.77 10.31 8.87
CA ASP A 182 28.37 10.57 9.19
C ASP A 182 27.48 9.34 8.88
N GLN A 183 28.06 8.23 8.43
CA GLN A 183 27.35 6.97 8.25
C GLN A 183 26.78 6.47 9.58
N GLY A 184 25.47 6.22 9.59
CA GLY A 184 24.72 5.82 10.78
C GLY A 184 24.15 6.98 11.60
N ASN A 185 24.29 8.24 11.15
CA ASN A 185 23.56 9.37 11.72
C ASN A 185 22.06 9.33 11.35
N ALA A 186 21.29 10.33 11.80
CA ALA A 186 19.85 10.39 11.53
C ALA A 186 19.52 10.58 10.02
N PRO A 187 20.12 11.55 9.30
CA PRO A 187 19.98 11.65 7.84
C PRO A 187 20.27 10.34 7.10
N HIS A 188 21.35 9.62 7.46
CA HIS A 188 21.69 8.34 6.85
C HIS A 188 20.57 7.30 7.02
N LEU A 189 20.02 7.17 8.23
CA LEU A 189 18.89 6.27 8.48
C LEU A 189 17.68 6.66 7.65
N THR A 190 17.28 7.94 7.66
CA THR A 190 16.13 8.44 6.90
C THR A 190 16.28 8.15 5.40
N LEU A 191 17.43 8.51 4.81
CA LEU A 191 17.71 8.32 3.39
C LEU A 191 17.71 6.83 3.01
N GLN A 192 18.34 5.96 3.82
CA GLN A 192 18.33 4.51 3.60
C GLN A 192 16.91 3.95 3.68
N ALA A 193 16.13 4.34 4.70
CA ALA A 193 14.81 3.80 4.95
C ALA A 193 13.85 4.08 3.79
N PHE A 194 13.78 5.34 3.37
CA PHE A 194 12.92 5.76 2.27
C PHE A 194 13.40 5.28 0.90
N LEU A 195 14.72 5.20 0.67
CA LEU A 195 15.26 4.61 -0.55
C LEU A 195 14.84 3.14 -0.68
N ALA A 196 15.08 2.34 0.36
CA ALA A 196 14.82 0.90 0.35
C ALA A 196 13.34 0.59 0.09
N VAL A 197 12.42 1.27 0.79
CA VAL A 197 10.99 1.06 0.62
C VAL A 197 10.46 1.65 -0.70
N SER A 198 10.98 2.80 -1.17
CA SER A 198 10.59 3.36 -2.48
C SER A 198 11.10 2.53 -3.66
N ALA A 199 12.29 1.93 -3.54
CA ALA A 199 12.87 1.06 -4.56
C ALA A 199 11.95 -0.13 -4.87
N MET A 200 11.22 -0.66 -3.89
CA MET A 200 10.20 -1.70 -4.12
C MET A 200 9.12 -1.29 -5.15
N PHE A 201 8.79 0.00 -5.25
CA PHE A 201 7.77 0.50 -6.19
C PHE A 201 8.34 0.91 -7.55
N THR A 202 9.63 1.28 -7.63
CA THR A 202 10.27 1.79 -8.86
C THR A 202 11.19 0.79 -9.55
N ARG A 203 11.76 -0.16 -8.79
CA ARG A 203 12.70 -1.21 -9.24
C ARG A 203 12.12 -2.62 -9.13
N GLY A 204 10.94 -2.76 -8.52
CA GLY A 204 10.25 -4.04 -8.33
C GLY A 204 10.74 -4.81 -7.11
N ASN A 205 10.23 -6.04 -6.94
CA ASN A 205 10.49 -6.87 -5.76
C ASN A 205 11.78 -7.71 -5.93
N SER A 206 12.92 -7.08 -6.17
CA SER A 206 14.21 -7.77 -6.32
C SER A 206 14.80 -8.17 -4.96
N ASN A 207 15.77 -9.10 -4.94
CA ASN A 207 16.37 -9.54 -3.67
C ASN A 207 17.17 -8.41 -3.02
N GLU A 208 17.81 -7.56 -3.83
CA GLU A 208 18.56 -6.38 -3.44
C GLU A 208 17.67 -5.36 -2.71
N VAL A 209 16.40 -5.22 -3.11
CA VAL A 209 15.41 -4.39 -2.41
C VAL A 209 15.10 -4.98 -1.03
N GLY A 210 14.89 -6.29 -0.92
CA GLY A 210 14.68 -6.96 0.37
C GLY A 210 15.85 -6.73 1.34
N THR A 211 17.08 -7.01 0.88
CA THR A 211 18.31 -6.78 1.66
C THR A 211 18.50 -5.32 2.05
N ALA A 212 18.12 -4.35 1.19
CA ALA A 212 18.19 -2.93 1.53
C ALA A 212 17.21 -2.56 2.66
N ILE A 213 15.98 -3.10 2.63
CA ILE A 213 14.99 -2.85 3.70
C ILE A 213 15.45 -3.48 5.01
N GLU A 214 15.99 -4.70 4.98
CA GLU A 214 16.55 -5.37 6.17
C GLU A 214 17.75 -4.61 6.75
N ALA A 215 18.69 -4.15 5.90
CA ALA A 215 19.85 -3.38 6.35
C ALA A 215 19.45 -2.04 6.99
N ALA A 216 18.48 -1.34 6.41
CA ALA A 216 17.91 -0.14 7.01
C ALA A 216 17.20 -0.44 8.33
N LEU A 217 16.49 -1.57 8.43
CA LEU A 217 15.79 -1.97 9.67
C LEU A 217 16.79 -2.26 10.79
N SER A 218 17.86 -3.01 10.52
CA SER A 218 18.93 -3.23 11.51
C SER A 218 19.62 -1.94 11.94
N LEU A 219 19.73 -0.94 11.07
CA LEU A 219 20.23 0.39 11.46
C LEU A 219 19.24 1.13 12.36
N ALA A 220 17.93 1.04 12.10
CA ALA A 220 16.89 1.62 12.95
C ALA A 220 16.83 0.95 14.33
N GLU A 221 17.01 -0.38 14.38
CA GLU A 221 17.12 -1.17 15.62
C GLU A 221 18.36 -0.78 16.43
N ALA A 222 19.54 -0.72 15.79
CA ALA A 222 20.79 -0.32 16.45
C ALA A 222 20.78 1.12 17.00
N ARG A 223 19.95 2.00 16.41
CA ARG A 223 19.74 3.37 16.88
C ARG A 223 18.61 3.52 17.91
N GLY A 224 17.82 2.47 18.16
CA GLY A 224 16.62 2.55 19.00
C GLY A 224 15.48 3.39 18.39
N ASP A 225 15.52 3.65 17.09
CA ASP A 225 14.58 4.54 16.40
C ASP A 225 13.27 3.82 16.06
N GLN A 226 12.31 3.89 16.99
CA GLN A 226 11.02 3.19 16.89
C GLN A 226 10.19 3.62 15.67
N VAL A 227 10.30 4.88 15.26
CA VAL A 227 9.54 5.45 14.14
C VAL A 227 10.00 4.85 12.81
N TYR A 228 11.32 4.80 12.58
CA TYR A 228 11.86 4.13 11.40
C TYR A 228 11.81 2.60 11.48
N GLN A 229 11.94 2.00 12.67
CA GLN A 229 11.69 0.56 12.85
C GLN A 229 10.29 0.18 12.35
N MET A 230 9.24 0.90 12.76
CA MET A 230 7.89 0.61 12.29
C MET A 230 7.70 0.87 10.79
N HIS A 231 8.30 1.93 10.22
CA HIS A 231 8.24 2.15 8.77
C HIS A 231 8.80 0.96 8.00
N LEU A 232 9.94 0.45 8.46
CA LEU A 232 10.68 -0.62 7.80
C LEU A 232 10.09 -2.00 8.05
N ILE A 233 9.50 -2.26 9.22
CA ILE A 233 8.71 -3.47 9.48
C ILE A 233 7.49 -3.53 8.56
N VAL A 234 6.76 -2.43 8.38
CA VAL A 234 5.62 -2.36 7.46
C VAL A 234 6.08 -2.51 6.00
N GLY A 235 7.16 -1.82 5.60
CA GLY A 235 7.76 -1.95 4.27
C GLY A 235 8.20 -3.37 3.95
N LEU A 236 8.89 -4.03 4.87
CA LEU A 236 9.37 -5.40 4.74
C LEU A 236 8.23 -6.42 4.73
N SER A 237 7.22 -6.28 5.59
CA SER A 237 6.03 -7.15 5.57
C SER A 237 5.27 -7.07 4.23
N ILE A 238 5.18 -5.88 3.64
CA ILE A 238 4.62 -5.69 2.29
C ILE A 238 5.51 -6.32 1.21
N PHE A 239 6.83 -6.17 1.30
CA PHE A 239 7.78 -6.80 0.37
C PHE A 239 7.66 -8.33 0.40
N LEU A 240 7.69 -8.93 1.59
CA LEU A 240 7.59 -10.38 1.81
C LEU A 240 6.24 -10.90 1.30
N THR A 241 5.14 -10.23 1.63
CA THR A 241 3.79 -10.50 1.08
C THR A 241 3.76 -10.45 -0.46
N ARG A 242 4.51 -9.53 -1.07
CA ARG A 242 4.58 -9.40 -2.54
C ARG A 242 5.39 -10.49 -3.20
N ILE A 243 6.51 -10.94 -2.62
CA ILE A 243 7.28 -12.06 -3.18
C ILE A 243 6.67 -13.42 -2.84
N GLY A 244 5.72 -13.48 -1.91
CA GLY A 244 5.02 -14.70 -1.50
C GLY A 244 5.52 -15.30 -0.19
N ASP A 245 6.49 -14.70 0.51
CA ASP A 245 6.93 -15.20 1.81
C ASP A 245 5.97 -14.75 2.93
N PHE A 246 4.88 -15.50 3.12
CA PHE A 246 3.85 -15.13 4.09
C PHE A 246 4.25 -15.45 5.54
N GLN A 247 5.11 -16.46 5.75
CA GLN A 247 5.64 -16.78 7.08
C GLN A 247 6.71 -15.78 7.53
N GLY A 248 7.61 -15.38 6.65
CA GLY A 248 8.50 -14.25 6.86
C GLY A 248 7.73 -12.95 7.08
N ALA A 249 6.68 -12.69 6.30
CA ALA A 249 5.82 -11.53 6.51
C ALA A 249 5.16 -11.52 7.90
N LEU A 250 4.75 -12.69 8.43
CA LEU A 250 4.22 -12.85 9.78
C LEU A 250 5.28 -12.68 10.87
N GLY A 251 6.45 -13.30 10.74
CA GLY A 251 7.56 -13.14 11.69
C GLY A 251 8.07 -11.70 11.75
N VAL A 252 8.10 -11.00 10.62
CA VAL A 252 8.40 -9.57 10.54
C VAL A 252 7.27 -8.74 11.14
N ALA A 253 6.00 -9.01 10.81
CA ALA A 253 4.88 -8.28 11.38
C ALA A 253 4.83 -8.41 12.91
N GLN A 254 5.11 -9.58 13.49
CA GLN A 254 5.13 -9.76 14.95
C GLN A 254 6.17 -8.86 15.66
N ARG A 255 7.26 -8.46 14.99
CA ARG A 255 8.24 -7.49 15.52
C ARG A 255 7.65 -6.09 15.72
N SER A 256 6.52 -5.75 15.09
CA SER A 256 5.85 -4.45 15.31
C SER A 256 5.27 -4.30 16.71
N ILE A 257 4.89 -5.41 17.35
CA ILE A 257 4.19 -5.41 18.64
C ILE A 257 5.02 -4.73 19.74
N PRO A 258 6.25 -5.17 20.07
CA PRO A 258 7.05 -4.52 21.11
C PRO A 258 7.43 -3.07 20.77
N VAL A 259 7.59 -2.73 19.49
CA VAL A 259 7.87 -1.34 19.06
C VAL A 259 6.67 -0.44 19.32
N ALA A 260 5.46 -0.91 18.99
CA ALA A 260 4.23 -0.18 19.24
C ALA A 260 3.92 -0.05 20.74
N GLU A 261 4.09 -1.12 21.52
CA GLU A 261 3.94 -1.10 22.99
C GLU A 261 4.91 -0.11 23.65
N ALA A 262 6.17 -0.08 23.21
CA ALA A 262 7.17 0.85 23.72
C ALA A 262 6.93 2.31 23.28
N SER A 263 6.21 2.53 22.17
CA SER A 263 5.88 3.87 21.68
C SER A 263 4.71 4.52 22.44
N GLY A 264 3.73 3.71 22.88
CA GLY A 264 2.50 4.21 23.53
C GLY A 264 1.51 4.96 22.60
N PHE A 265 1.87 5.26 21.34
CA PHE A 265 1.03 6.05 20.45
C PHE A 265 -0.07 5.21 19.77
N PRO A 266 -1.36 5.60 19.88
CA PRO A 266 -2.47 4.83 19.31
C PRO A 266 -2.36 4.56 17.81
N GLY A 267 -1.86 5.51 17.00
CA GLY A 267 -1.66 5.32 15.57
C GLY A 267 -0.58 4.28 15.23
N VAL A 268 0.47 4.18 16.06
CA VAL A 268 1.53 3.18 15.91
C VAL A 268 1.01 1.79 16.32
N ILE A 269 0.23 1.71 17.41
CA ILE A 269 -0.47 0.51 17.84
C ILE A 269 -1.45 0.03 16.77
N ALA A 270 -2.30 0.91 16.23
CA ALA A 270 -3.23 0.56 15.16
C ALA A 270 -2.53 0.08 13.88
N THR A 271 -1.35 0.65 13.56
CA THR A 271 -0.51 0.21 12.44
C THR A 271 0.07 -1.19 12.68
N ALA A 272 0.60 -1.45 13.88
CA ALA A 272 1.12 -2.76 14.29
C ALA A 272 0.03 -3.84 14.27
N GLU A 273 -1.14 -3.57 14.86
CA GLU A 273 -2.30 -4.47 14.86
C GLU A 273 -2.79 -4.75 13.42
N SER A 274 -2.81 -3.74 12.54
CA SER A 274 -3.18 -3.90 11.13
C SER A 274 -2.20 -4.80 10.36
N VAL A 275 -0.88 -4.58 10.47
CA VAL A 275 0.11 -5.40 9.75
C VAL A 275 0.15 -6.85 10.26
N VAL A 276 0.02 -7.04 11.58
CA VAL A 276 -0.06 -8.38 12.20
C VAL A 276 -1.34 -9.11 11.76
N GLY A 277 -2.50 -8.45 11.75
CA GLY A 277 -3.75 -9.06 11.32
C GLY A 277 -3.77 -9.44 9.84
N VAL A 278 -3.20 -8.61 8.96
CA VAL A 278 -2.99 -8.94 7.54
C VAL A 278 -2.08 -10.16 7.37
N ALA A 279 -1.00 -10.25 8.14
CA ALA A 279 -0.07 -11.37 8.05
C ALA A 279 -0.71 -12.69 8.53
N TYR A 280 -1.45 -12.68 9.65
CA TYR A 280 -2.20 -13.87 10.10
C TYR A 280 -3.22 -14.34 9.06
N HIS A 281 -3.95 -13.42 8.42
CA HIS A 281 -4.94 -13.74 7.39
C HIS A 281 -4.33 -14.54 6.23
N LEU A 282 -3.17 -14.10 5.74
CA LEU A 282 -2.44 -14.74 4.63
C LEU A 282 -1.73 -16.03 5.07
N ALA A 283 -1.17 -16.05 6.29
CA ALA A 283 -0.59 -17.25 6.90
C ALA A 283 -1.63 -18.33 7.24
N GLY A 284 -2.93 -18.00 7.19
CA GLY A 284 -4.06 -18.93 7.27
C GLY A 284 -4.88 -18.87 8.57
N ASP A 285 -4.43 -18.15 9.60
CA ASP A 285 -5.16 -18.00 10.87
C ASP A 285 -6.17 -16.85 10.79
N GLN A 286 -7.43 -17.18 10.50
CA GLN A 286 -8.48 -16.19 10.35
C GLN A 286 -8.96 -15.61 11.70
N ILE A 287 -8.79 -16.31 12.81
CA ILE A 287 -9.19 -15.82 14.15
C ILE A 287 -8.14 -14.85 14.69
N GLY A 288 -6.86 -15.17 14.55
CA GLY A 288 -5.76 -14.25 14.81
C GLY A 288 -5.92 -12.96 13.99
N ALA A 289 -6.22 -13.08 12.69
CA ALA A 289 -6.47 -11.95 11.82
C ALA A 289 -7.63 -11.06 12.28
N LEU A 290 -8.82 -11.63 12.57
CA LEU A 290 -9.97 -10.88 13.09
C LEU A 290 -9.59 -10.13 14.36
N ARG A 291 -9.02 -10.82 15.36
CA ARG A 291 -8.65 -10.24 16.66
C ARG A 291 -7.74 -9.02 16.51
N HIS A 292 -6.70 -9.14 15.69
CA HIS A 292 -5.72 -8.06 15.50
C HIS A 292 -6.31 -6.90 14.68
N CYS A 293 -6.99 -7.17 13.56
CA CYS A 293 -7.59 -6.09 12.78
C CYS A 293 -8.73 -5.34 13.51
N GLU A 294 -9.59 -6.05 14.26
CA GLU A 294 -10.64 -5.41 15.08
C GLU A 294 -10.04 -4.57 16.21
N ARG A 295 -8.99 -5.06 16.90
CA ARG A 295 -8.27 -4.29 17.93
C ARG A 295 -7.61 -3.04 17.35
N GLY A 296 -6.95 -3.14 16.19
CA GLY A 296 -6.32 -2.01 15.52
C GLY A 296 -7.31 -0.90 15.15
N LEU A 297 -8.47 -1.27 14.59
CA LEU A 297 -9.53 -0.31 14.26
C LEU A 297 -10.11 0.34 15.52
N ALA A 298 -10.39 -0.44 16.58
CA ALA A 298 -10.92 0.09 17.83
C ALA A 298 -9.96 1.07 18.52
N VAL A 299 -8.64 0.81 18.47
CA VAL A 299 -7.62 1.73 18.99
C VAL A 299 -7.56 3.04 18.18
N ALA A 300 -7.63 2.96 16.84
CA ALA A 300 -7.65 4.15 15.98
C ALA A 300 -8.91 5.00 16.20
N GLU A 301 -10.08 4.36 16.30
CA GLU A 301 -11.36 5.02 16.55
C GLU A 301 -11.39 5.71 17.93
N ALA A 302 -11.01 5.00 18.99
CA ALA A 302 -10.99 5.54 20.35
C ALA A 302 -10.02 6.72 20.54
N ALA A 303 -8.94 6.77 19.76
CA ALA A 303 -7.98 7.87 19.77
C ALA A 303 -8.44 9.10 18.95
N GLY A 304 -9.58 9.04 18.26
CA GLY A 304 -9.95 10.03 17.25
C GLY A 304 -8.98 10.10 16.08
N ALA A 305 -8.11 9.09 15.93
CA ALA A 305 -6.96 9.04 15.03
C ALA A 305 -7.37 8.68 13.58
N ALA A 306 -8.51 9.18 13.14
CA ALA A 306 -9.16 8.82 11.88
C ALA A 306 -8.25 8.94 10.65
N HIS A 307 -7.23 9.80 10.72
CA HIS A 307 -6.37 10.20 9.60
C HIS A 307 -4.85 10.08 9.90
N VAL A 308 -4.43 9.19 10.82
CA VAL A 308 -2.98 8.91 11.01
C VAL A 308 -2.47 7.99 9.90
N ALA A 309 -2.12 8.57 8.74
CA ALA A 309 -1.39 7.85 7.70
C ALA A 309 0.09 7.72 8.09
N PHE A 310 0.43 6.59 8.71
CA PHE A 310 1.80 6.27 9.09
C PHE A 310 2.66 6.10 7.82
N PHE A 311 3.45 7.12 7.46
CA PHE A 311 4.27 7.15 6.24
C PHE A 311 3.46 6.87 4.94
N GLY A 312 2.25 7.43 4.82
CA GLY A 312 1.38 7.16 3.65
C GLY A 312 0.77 5.75 3.61
N TYR A 313 1.07 4.88 4.58
CA TYR A 313 0.38 3.61 4.73
C TYR A 313 -0.98 3.80 5.41
N ASP A 314 -2.03 3.53 4.64
CA ASP A 314 -3.39 3.45 5.15
C ASP A 314 -3.59 2.13 5.92
N HIS A 315 -3.49 2.20 7.25
CA HIS A 315 -3.66 1.05 8.15
C HIS A 315 -5.13 0.65 8.30
N GLU A 316 -6.06 1.60 8.19
CA GLU A 316 -7.51 1.35 8.27
C GLU A 316 -7.99 0.57 7.04
N VAL A 317 -7.61 1.00 5.83
CA VAL A 317 -7.91 0.28 4.58
C VAL A 317 -7.33 -1.12 4.60
N ARG A 318 -6.09 -1.31 5.08
CA ARG A 318 -5.47 -2.65 5.21
C ARG A 318 -6.24 -3.54 6.17
N ALA A 319 -6.59 -3.04 7.36
CA ALA A 319 -7.34 -3.80 8.35
C ALA A 319 -8.74 -4.17 7.83
N LEU A 320 -9.47 -3.22 7.24
CA LEU A 320 -10.80 -3.47 6.68
C LEU A 320 -10.77 -4.47 5.50
N LEU A 321 -9.72 -4.48 4.67
CA LEU A 321 -9.56 -5.46 3.60
C LEU A 321 -9.33 -6.88 4.14
N ALA A 322 -8.52 -7.02 5.19
CA ALA A 322 -8.35 -8.31 5.87
C ALA A 322 -9.68 -8.74 6.50
N LEU A 323 -10.36 -7.87 7.26
CA LEU A 323 -11.66 -8.16 7.89
C LEU A 323 -12.73 -8.57 6.89
N ALA A 324 -12.85 -7.89 5.75
CA ALA A 324 -13.82 -8.27 4.71
C ALA A 324 -13.61 -9.72 4.24
N ARG A 325 -12.36 -10.15 4.05
CA ARG A 325 -12.03 -11.53 3.65
C ARG A 325 -12.20 -12.51 4.82
N CYS A 326 -11.74 -12.15 6.01
CA CYS A 326 -11.86 -12.98 7.22
C CYS A 326 -13.32 -13.22 7.63
N TYR A 327 -14.20 -12.21 7.54
CA TYR A 327 -15.63 -12.39 7.80
C TYR A 327 -16.24 -13.38 6.81
N TRP A 328 -15.91 -13.31 5.51
CA TRP A 328 -16.41 -14.32 4.57
C TRP A 328 -15.88 -15.71 4.93
N LEU A 329 -14.57 -15.85 5.18
CA LEU A 329 -13.95 -17.14 5.53
C LEU A 329 -14.55 -17.75 6.80
N THR A 330 -14.83 -16.94 7.83
CA THR A 330 -15.35 -17.38 9.14
C THR A 330 -16.87 -17.58 9.19
N GLY A 331 -17.58 -17.38 8.07
CA GLY A 331 -19.03 -17.66 7.95
C GLY A 331 -19.96 -16.47 8.17
N PHE A 332 -19.43 -15.25 8.02
CA PHE A 332 -20.16 -13.98 8.07
C PHE A 332 -20.14 -13.25 6.70
N PRO A 333 -20.75 -13.85 5.66
CA PRO A 333 -20.74 -13.29 4.31
C PRO A 333 -21.41 -11.92 4.14
N ASP A 334 -22.41 -11.55 4.95
CA ASP A 334 -23.09 -10.25 4.78
C ASP A 334 -22.22 -9.12 5.34
N ARG A 335 -21.67 -9.30 6.54
CA ARG A 335 -20.62 -8.44 7.09
C ARG A 335 -19.40 -8.33 6.19
N ALA A 336 -19.02 -9.41 5.50
CA ALA A 336 -17.94 -9.39 4.52
C ALA A 336 -18.22 -8.41 3.36
N ALA A 337 -19.43 -8.45 2.79
CA ALA A 337 -19.84 -7.57 1.71
C ALA A 337 -19.96 -6.10 2.16
N ASP A 338 -20.54 -5.86 3.34
CA ASP A 338 -20.67 -4.50 3.89
C ASP A 338 -19.30 -3.89 4.22
N THR A 339 -18.38 -4.69 4.77
CA THR A 339 -16.99 -4.27 5.02
C THR A 339 -16.25 -4.00 3.70
N ALA A 340 -16.42 -4.85 2.69
CA ALA A 340 -15.87 -4.64 1.34
C ALA A 340 -16.39 -3.32 0.72
N LYS A 341 -17.69 -3.05 0.84
CA LYS A 341 -18.33 -1.80 0.37
C LYS A 341 -17.78 -0.57 1.11
N ARG A 342 -17.67 -0.64 2.44
CA ARG A 342 -17.09 0.42 3.28
C ARG A 342 -15.66 0.75 2.84
N VAL A 343 -14.79 -0.25 2.67
CA VAL A 343 -13.39 0.00 2.34
C VAL A 343 -13.18 0.46 0.90
N ILE A 344 -14.00 0.00 -0.06
CA ILE A 344 -14.02 0.55 -1.43
C ILE A 344 -14.42 2.03 -1.41
N LYS A 345 -15.43 2.42 -0.62
CA LYS A 345 -15.82 3.83 -0.46
C LYS A 345 -14.67 4.65 0.13
N LEU A 346 -14.10 4.21 1.25
CA LEU A 346 -13.00 4.88 1.95
C LEU A 346 -11.77 5.09 1.05
N ALA A 347 -11.32 4.05 0.34
CA ALA A 347 -10.20 4.14 -0.59
C ALA A 347 -10.50 4.98 -1.84
N THR A 348 -11.78 5.18 -2.17
CA THR A 348 -12.21 6.11 -3.22
C THR A 348 -12.13 7.56 -2.73
N GLU A 349 -12.56 7.83 -1.49
CA GLU A 349 -12.54 9.16 -0.89
C GLU A 349 -11.12 9.65 -0.59
N ARG A 350 -10.18 8.74 -0.28
CA ARG A 350 -8.75 9.05 -0.07
C ARG A 350 -7.90 9.13 -1.36
N ASP A 351 -8.47 8.90 -2.55
CA ASP A 351 -7.90 9.00 -3.92
C ASP A 351 -6.43 8.54 -4.14
N HIS A 352 -5.90 7.67 -3.29
CA HIS A 352 -4.51 7.22 -3.35
C HIS A 352 -4.35 6.05 -4.35
N PRO A 353 -3.64 6.20 -5.48
CA PRO A 353 -3.80 5.29 -6.62
C PRO A 353 -3.51 3.81 -6.33
N VAL A 354 -2.43 3.54 -5.59
CA VAL A 354 -2.02 2.18 -5.21
C VAL A 354 -2.99 1.54 -4.19
N ASN A 355 -3.50 2.31 -3.23
CA ASN A 355 -4.41 1.81 -2.20
C ASN A 355 -5.76 1.45 -2.82
N LEU A 356 -6.28 2.26 -3.75
CA LEU A 356 -7.50 1.94 -4.50
C LEU A 356 -7.32 0.68 -5.37
N CYS A 357 -6.16 0.49 -6.02
CA CYS A 357 -5.88 -0.76 -6.75
C CYS A 357 -5.93 -1.98 -5.82
N MET A 358 -5.16 -1.97 -4.72
CA MET A 358 -5.17 -3.07 -3.73
C MET A 358 -6.57 -3.32 -3.17
N THR A 359 -7.31 -2.27 -2.87
CA THR A 359 -8.68 -2.34 -2.35
C THR A 359 -9.60 -3.07 -3.32
N LEU A 360 -9.62 -2.66 -4.59
CA LEU A 360 -10.47 -3.29 -5.60
C LEU A 360 -10.07 -4.76 -5.84
N ILE A 361 -8.78 -5.10 -5.78
CA ILE A 361 -8.30 -6.49 -5.91
C ILE A 361 -8.87 -7.40 -4.81
N PHE A 362 -8.61 -7.05 -3.56
CA PHE A 362 -8.96 -7.91 -2.43
C PHE A 362 -10.47 -7.86 -2.11
N ALA A 363 -11.14 -6.74 -2.31
CA ALA A 363 -12.59 -6.62 -2.13
C ALA A 363 -13.39 -7.30 -3.26
N ALA A 364 -12.96 -7.23 -4.53
CA ALA A 364 -13.61 -7.96 -5.64
C ALA A 364 -13.68 -9.47 -5.36
N THR A 365 -12.65 -10.01 -4.71
CA THR A 365 -12.57 -11.42 -4.36
C THR A 365 -13.72 -11.85 -3.42
N VAL A 366 -14.17 -10.99 -2.50
CA VAL A 366 -15.31 -11.26 -1.60
C VAL A 366 -16.61 -11.41 -2.39
N PHE A 367 -16.85 -10.56 -3.39
CA PHE A 367 -18.03 -10.65 -4.26
C PHE A 367 -17.99 -11.90 -5.16
N ILE A 368 -16.82 -12.26 -5.71
CA ILE A 368 -16.62 -13.53 -6.44
C ILE A 368 -16.95 -14.73 -5.54
N TRP A 369 -16.49 -14.73 -4.29
CA TRP A 369 -16.75 -15.81 -3.34
C TRP A 369 -18.24 -15.92 -2.94
N ARG A 370 -18.94 -14.79 -2.76
CA ARG A 370 -20.39 -14.76 -2.48
C ARG A 370 -21.25 -15.19 -3.66
N GLY A 371 -20.76 -15.02 -4.89
CA GLY A 371 -21.52 -15.22 -6.14
C GLY A 371 -22.10 -13.93 -6.73
N ASP A 372 -21.77 -12.76 -6.16
CA ASP A 372 -22.24 -11.44 -6.59
C ASP A 372 -21.44 -10.96 -7.83
N PHE A 373 -21.52 -11.74 -8.91
CA PHE A 373 -20.61 -11.67 -10.06
C PHE A 373 -20.64 -10.33 -10.81
N ASP A 374 -21.77 -9.64 -10.84
CA ASP A 374 -21.91 -8.36 -11.55
C ASP A 374 -21.27 -7.20 -10.77
N GLU A 375 -21.36 -7.23 -9.43
CA GLU A 375 -20.67 -6.31 -8.54
C GLU A 375 -19.14 -6.57 -8.58
N ALA A 376 -18.73 -7.83 -8.62
CA ALA A 376 -17.33 -8.21 -8.87
C ALA A 376 -16.80 -7.66 -10.22
N ASP A 377 -17.54 -7.84 -11.31
CA ASP A 377 -17.16 -7.36 -12.65
C ASP A 377 -16.98 -5.83 -12.68
N GLN A 378 -17.91 -5.08 -12.05
CA GLN A 378 -17.81 -3.63 -11.94
C GLN A 378 -16.51 -3.20 -11.25
N HIS A 379 -16.13 -3.86 -10.14
CA HIS A 379 -14.91 -3.54 -9.41
C HIS A 379 -13.63 -3.96 -10.17
N VAL A 380 -13.64 -5.11 -10.86
CA VAL A 380 -12.51 -5.56 -11.70
C VAL A 380 -12.29 -4.64 -12.91
N ARG A 381 -13.35 -4.19 -13.58
CA ARG A 381 -13.24 -3.19 -14.66
C ARG A 381 -12.72 -1.85 -14.15
N ARG A 382 -13.19 -1.40 -12.98
CA ARG A 382 -12.69 -0.18 -12.34
C ARG A 382 -11.20 -0.28 -12.01
N LEU A 383 -10.76 -1.43 -11.50
CA LEU A 383 -9.34 -1.72 -11.22
C LEU A 383 -8.49 -1.64 -12.49
N LEU A 384 -8.91 -2.31 -13.58
CA LEU A 384 -8.18 -2.29 -14.86
C LEU A 384 -8.03 -0.86 -15.41
N ALA A 385 -9.12 -0.09 -15.44
CA ALA A 385 -9.10 1.29 -15.92
C ALA A 385 -8.23 2.21 -15.05
N HIS A 386 -8.31 2.07 -13.73
CA HIS A 386 -7.53 2.88 -12.79
C HIS A 386 -6.04 2.52 -12.82
N ALA A 387 -5.70 1.23 -12.84
CA ALA A 387 -4.32 0.77 -12.96
C ALA A 387 -3.68 1.21 -14.29
N ALA A 388 -4.44 1.17 -15.40
CA ALA A 388 -3.98 1.68 -16.69
C ALA A 388 -3.75 3.21 -16.66
N ARG A 389 -4.67 3.98 -16.09
CA ARG A 389 -4.55 5.46 -15.96
C ARG A 389 -3.28 5.89 -15.20
N HIS A 390 -2.86 5.11 -14.21
CA HIS A 390 -1.71 5.41 -13.36
C HIS A 390 -0.44 4.59 -13.72
N SER A 391 -0.41 3.91 -14.87
CA SER A 391 0.71 3.06 -15.32
C SER A 391 1.13 1.96 -14.33
N LEU A 392 0.18 1.48 -13.52
CA LEU A 392 0.38 0.49 -12.45
C LEU A 392 0.34 -0.95 -12.99
N GLY A 393 1.35 -1.31 -13.79
CA GLY A 393 1.44 -2.56 -14.54
C GLY A 393 1.12 -3.86 -13.76
N PRO A 394 1.72 -4.14 -12.60
CA PRO A 394 1.43 -5.35 -11.83
C PRO A 394 -0.04 -5.44 -11.38
N TYR A 395 -0.62 -4.30 -10.98
CA TYR A 395 -2.01 -4.20 -10.55
C TYR A 395 -3.00 -4.39 -11.72
N HIS A 396 -2.65 -3.92 -12.92
CA HIS A 396 -3.40 -4.22 -14.15
C HIS A 396 -3.35 -5.73 -14.46
N THR A 397 -2.19 -6.38 -14.32
CA THR A 397 -2.05 -7.84 -14.49
C THR A 397 -2.91 -8.61 -13.48
N GLN A 398 -2.95 -8.19 -12.22
CA GLN A 398 -3.85 -8.77 -11.21
C GLN A 398 -5.33 -8.57 -11.56
N GLY A 399 -5.70 -7.40 -12.11
CA GLY A 399 -7.05 -7.17 -12.65
C GLY A 399 -7.41 -8.15 -13.77
N MET A 400 -6.50 -8.42 -14.71
CA MET A 400 -6.72 -9.43 -15.76
C MET A 400 -6.87 -10.84 -15.17
N ALA A 401 -6.11 -11.16 -14.13
CA ALA A 401 -6.22 -12.44 -13.43
C ALA A 401 -7.58 -12.60 -12.73
N LEU A 402 -8.10 -11.54 -12.10
CA LEU A 402 -9.43 -11.52 -11.50
C LEU A 402 -10.55 -11.61 -12.55
N SER A 403 -10.40 -10.99 -13.73
CA SER A 403 -11.32 -11.22 -14.86
C SER A 403 -11.34 -12.70 -15.25
N GLY A 404 -10.18 -13.36 -15.27
CA GLY A 404 -10.07 -14.79 -15.55
C GLY A 404 -10.76 -15.66 -14.50
N ALA A 405 -10.52 -15.40 -13.21
CA ALA A 405 -11.19 -16.08 -12.10
C ALA A 405 -12.72 -15.88 -12.12
N LEU A 406 -13.19 -14.66 -12.43
CA LEU A 406 -14.60 -14.35 -12.59
C LEU A 406 -15.23 -15.07 -13.79
N ALA A 407 -14.52 -15.20 -14.91
CA ALA A 407 -14.97 -15.98 -16.07
C ALA A 407 -15.13 -17.47 -15.73
N VAL A 408 -14.16 -18.07 -15.02
CA VAL A 408 -14.30 -19.44 -14.48
C VAL A 408 -15.53 -19.56 -13.57
N ALA A 409 -15.71 -18.62 -12.64
CA ALA A 409 -16.80 -18.63 -11.68
C ALA A 409 -18.20 -18.49 -12.32
N ARG A 410 -18.30 -17.70 -13.41
CA ARG A 410 -19.49 -17.54 -14.27
C ARG A 410 -19.76 -18.72 -15.21
N GLY A 411 -18.86 -19.70 -15.32
CA GLY A 411 -19.02 -20.87 -16.19
C GLY A 411 -18.42 -20.75 -17.59
N ASN A 412 -17.51 -19.79 -17.81
CA ASN A 412 -16.75 -19.60 -19.05
C ASN A 412 -15.27 -20.06 -18.88
N PRO A 413 -14.99 -21.37 -18.71
CA PRO A 413 -13.65 -21.82 -18.35
C PRO A 413 -12.58 -21.51 -19.40
N ALA A 414 -12.89 -21.59 -20.70
CA ALA A 414 -11.91 -21.37 -21.77
C ALA A 414 -11.33 -19.93 -21.76
N GLU A 415 -12.18 -18.92 -21.58
CA GLU A 415 -11.76 -17.52 -21.41
C GLU A 415 -10.96 -17.34 -20.12
N GLY A 416 -11.46 -17.93 -19.02
CA GLY A 416 -10.83 -17.86 -17.71
C GLY A 416 -9.41 -18.44 -17.68
N ILE A 417 -9.23 -19.65 -18.21
CA ILE A 417 -7.94 -20.35 -18.34
C ILE A 417 -6.94 -19.49 -19.13
N ALA A 418 -7.36 -18.91 -20.26
CA ALA A 418 -6.48 -18.11 -21.12
C ALA A 418 -5.99 -16.83 -20.40
N LEU A 419 -6.88 -16.13 -19.70
CA LEU A 419 -6.54 -14.94 -18.90
C LEU A 419 -5.63 -15.29 -17.72
N LEU A 420 -5.94 -16.36 -16.98
CA LEU A 420 -5.19 -16.80 -15.81
C LEU A 420 -3.76 -17.25 -16.17
N LYS A 421 -3.59 -18.08 -17.21
CA LYS A 421 -2.26 -18.51 -17.70
C LYS A 421 -1.37 -17.31 -18.02
N ARG A 422 -1.88 -16.36 -18.81
CA ARG A 422 -1.14 -15.15 -19.20
C ARG A 422 -0.79 -14.26 -18.00
N ALA A 423 -1.71 -14.09 -17.06
CA ALA A 423 -1.46 -13.26 -15.89
C ALA A 423 -0.43 -13.90 -14.94
N LEU A 424 -0.52 -15.22 -14.69
CA LEU A 424 0.43 -15.95 -13.85
C LEU A 424 1.87 -15.90 -14.39
N GLU A 425 2.05 -15.99 -15.71
CA GLU A 425 3.37 -15.86 -16.34
C GLU A 425 4.01 -14.49 -16.05
N VAL A 426 3.26 -13.40 -16.24
CA VAL A 426 3.72 -12.03 -16.01
C VAL A 426 3.98 -11.77 -14.52
N LEU A 427 3.10 -12.22 -13.62
CA LEU A 427 3.26 -12.06 -12.17
C LEU A 427 4.49 -12.81 -11.64
N ARG A 428 4.81 -13.98 -12.21
CA ARG A 428 6.04 -14.73 -11.89
C ARG A 428 7.30 -13.96 -12.27
N VAL A 429 7.34 -13.38 -13.48
CA VAL A 429 8.50 -12.56 -13.91
C VAL A 429 8.65 -11.30 -13.04
N GLN A 430 7.53 -10.71 -12.59
CA GLN A 430 7.52 -9.52 -11.74
C GLN A 430 7.69 -9.80 -10.24
N LYS A 431 7.87 -11.06 -9.82
CA LYS A 431 7.88 -11.49 -8.41
C LYS A 431 6.71 -10.88 -7.61
N HIS A 432 5.49 -11.03 -8.11
CA HIS A 432 4.30 -10.39 -7.54
C HIS A 432 3.22 -11.43 -7.19
N HIS A 433 3.51 -12.19 -6.14
CA HIS A 433 2.88 -13.46 -5.77
C HIS A 433 1.75 -13.36 -4.73
N ALA A 434 1.41 -12.18 -4.22
CA ALA A 434 0.39 -11.96 -3.19
C ALA A 434 -1.02 -12.57 -3.47
N LEU A 435 -1.32 -12.89 -4.74
CA LEU A 435 -2.53 -13.64 -5.14
C LEU A 435 -2.25 -14.96 -5.85
N THR A 436 -0.98 -15.33 -6.09
CA THR A 436 -0.62 -16.51 -6.92
C THR A 436 -1.32 -17.80 -6.46
N PRO A 437 -1.35 -18.18 -5.16
CA PRO A 437 -2.06 -19.40 -4.72
C PRO A 437 -3.55 -19.41 -5.07
N ALA A 438 -4.25 -18.28 -4.87
CA ALA A 438 -5.67 -18.14 -5.21
C ALA A 438 -5.92 -18.18 -6.74
N LEU A 439 -4.97 -17.70 -7.54
CA LEU A 439 -5.05 -17.76 -9.01
C LEU A 439 -4.78 -19.17 -9.56
N TYR A 440 -3.90 -19.96 -8.91
CA TYR A 440 -3.73 -21.38 -9.22
C TYR A 440 -4.99 -22.19 -8.89
N LEU A 441 -5.65 -21.90 -7.75
CA LEU A 441 -6.96 -22.47 -7.42
C LEU A 441 -8.00 -22.18 -8.53
N ALA A 442 -8.15 -20.91 -8.92
CA ALA A 442 -9.09 -20.52 -9.98
C ALA A 442 -8.77 -21.19 -11.33
N LEU A 443 -7.48 -21.37 -11.65
CA LEU A 443 -7.05 -22.04 -12.88
C LEU A 443 -7.36 -23.54 -12.85
N ALA A 444 -7.12 -24.21 -11.72
CA ALA A 444 -7.46 -25.62 -11.53
C ALA A 444 -8.98 -25.85 -11.60
N GLU A 445 -9.80 -24.96 -11.02
CA GLU A 445 -11.25 -24.99 -11.19
C GLU A 445 -11.68 -24.77 -12.66
N GLY A 446 -10.96 -23.91 -13.39
CA GLY A 446 -11.17 -23.70 -14.82
C GLY A 446 -10.98 -24.99 -15.63
N PHE A 447 -9.84 -25.66 -15.45
CA PHE A 447 -9.54 -26.93 -16.11
C PHE A 447 -10.53 -28.05 -15.70
N LEU A 448 -10.85 -28.17 -14.41
CA LEU A 448 -11.84 -29.13 -13.91
C LEU A 448 -13.23 -28.93 -14.54
N ARG A 449 -13.63 -27.67 -14.80
CA ARG A 449 -14.87 -27.33 -15.52
C ARG A 449 -14.80 -27.57 -17.02
N ALA A 450 -13.62 -27.46 -17.63
CA ALA A 450 -13.38 -27.79 -19.04
C ALA A 450 -13.32 -29.31 -19.31
N GLY A 451 -13.06 -30.13 -18.27
CA GLY A 451 -12.81 -31.58 -18.40
C GLY A 451 -11.34 -31.94 -18.63
N GLU A 452 -10.45 -30.96 -18.56
CA GLU A 452 -8.99 -31.09 -18.68
C GLU A 452 -8.42 -31.57 -17.32
N PHE A 453 -8.69 -32.83 -16.95
CA PHE A 453 -8.44 -33.35 -15.60
C PHE A 453 -6.95 -33.52 -15.27
N GLU A 454 -6.10 -33.81 -16.27
CA GLU A 454 -4.64 -33.95 -16.06
C GLU A 454 -4.00 -32.57 -15.82
N GLU A 455 -4.39 -31.58 -16.62
CA GLU A 455 -4.00 -30.17 -16.46
C GLU A 455 -4.54 -29.59 -15.14
N ALA A 456 -5.76 -29.95 -14.74
CA ALA A 456 -6.31 -29.59 -13.44
C ALA A 456 -5.44 -30.17 -12.31
N ALA A 457 -5.11 -31.47 -12.35
CA ALA A 457 -4.29 -32.12 -11.33
C ALA A 457 -2.90 -31.48 -11.22
N ALA A 458 -2.20 -31.31 -12.35
CA ALA A 458 -0.90 -30.66 -12.40
C ALA A 458 -0.95 -29.20 -11.88
N THR A 459 -2.04 -28.49 -12.13
CA THR A 459 -2.24 -27.12 -11.60
C THR A 459 -2.45 -27.13 -10.08
N VAL A 460 -3.18 -28.10 -9.51
CA VAL A 460 -3.30 -28.22 -8.05
C VAL A 460 -1.96 -28.62 -7.42
N ASP A 461 -1.18 -29.53 -8.03
CA ASP A 461 0.15 -29.89 -7.53
C ASP A 461 1.11 -28.70 -7.52
N ALA A 462 1.15 -27.92 -8.60
CA ALA A 462 1.91 -26.68 -8.66
C ALA A 462 1.40 -25.65 -7.62
N GLY A 463 0.09 -25.55 -7.42
CA GLY A 463 -0.52 -24.69 -6.40
C GLY A 463 -0.12 -25.07 -4.98
N LEU A 464 -0.15 -26.36 -4.62
CA LEU A 464 0.26 -26.83 -3.29
C LEU A 464 1.76 -26.68 -3.05
N ALA A 465 2.61 -26.98 -4.05
CA ALA A 465 4.05 -26.77 -3.94
C ALA A 465 4.38 -25.28 -3.73
N LEU A 466 3.71 -24.38 -4.45
CA LEU A 466 3.84 -22.94 -4.22
C LEU A 466 3.35 -22.52 -2.83
N SER A 467 2.23 -23.07 -2.34
CA SER A 467 1.77 -22.80 -0.97
C SER A 467 2.78 -23.28 0.09
N GLU A 468 3.47 -24.40 -0.13
CA GLU A 468 4.55 -24.88 0.75
C GLU A 468 5.78 -23.96 0.69
N ASP A 469 6.29 -23.63 -0.50
CA ASP A 469 7.42 -22.72 -0.72
C ASP A 469 7.19 -21.32 -0.13
N PHE A 470 5.94 -20.84 -0.19
CA PHE A 470 5.50 -19.53 0.31
C PHE A 470 5.08 -19.54 1.78
N GLY A 471 4.95 -20.73 2.39
CA GLY A 471 4.32 -20.91 3.69
C GLY A 471 2.88 -20.37 3.75
N GLU A 472 2.21 -20.31 2.59
CA GLU A 472 0.81 -19.94 2.46
C GLU A 472 -0.06 -21.12 2.90
N ASN A 473 -1.00 -20.89 3.82
CA ASN A 473 -1.99 -21.92 4.13
C ASN A 473 -3.35 -21.62 3.52
N LEU A 474 -3.73 -20.35 3.36
CA LEU A 474 -5.12 -19.92 3.14
C LEU A 474 -5.86 -20.70 2.03
N ASN A 475 -5.25 -20.96 0.87
CA ASN A 475 -5.90 -21.66 -0.25
C ASN A 475 -5.70 -23.20 -0.25
N VAL A 476 -4.89 -23.75 0.66
CA VAL A 476 -4.54 -25.19 0.70
C VAL A 476 -5.77 -26.10 0.85
N SER A 477 -6.76 -25.70 1.66
CA SER A 477 -8.01 -26.45 1.82
C SER A 477 -8.78 -26.54 0.51
N GLU A 478 -9.04 -25.41 -0.16
CA GLU A 478 -9.74 -25.42 -1.46
C GLU A 478 -8.97 -26.16 -2.57
N LEU A 479 -7.64 -26.08 -2.59
CA LEU A 479 -6.80 -26.87 -3.52
C LEU A 479 -6.99 -28.37 -3.28
N LEU A 480 -7.07 -28.82 -2.02
CA LEU A 480 -7.39 -30.21 -1.68
C LEU A 480 -8.83 -30.58 -2.06
N ARG A 481 -9.83 -29.70 -1.88
CA ARG A 481 -11.20 -29.93 -2.37
C ARG A 481 -11.21 -30.19 -3.88
N VAL A 482 -10.57 -29.32 -4.66
CA VAL A 482 -10.49 -29.47 -6.13
C VAL A 482 -9.80 -30.78 -6.52
N ARG A 483 -8.74 -31.18 -5.81
CA ARG A 483 -8.06 -32.48 -5.98
C ARG A 483 -9.00 -33.66 -5.76
N ALA A 484 -9.84 -33.63 -4.71
CA ALA A 484 -10.81 -34.69 -4.47
C ALA A 484 -11.89 -34.75 -5.57
N GLU A 485 -12.35 -33.61 -6.08
CA GLU A 485 -13.28 -33.55 -7.22
C GLU A 485 -12.66 -34.09 -8.52
N ILE A 486 -11.35 -33.86 -8.75
CA ILE A 486 -10.61 -34.44 -9.87
C ILE A 486 -10.55 -35.97 -9.73
N LEU A 487 -10.20 -36.51 -8.56
CA LEU A 487 -10.08 -37.96 -8.31
C LEU A 487 -11.41 -38.73 -8.52
N LEU A 488 -12.56 -38.06 -8.40
CA LEU A 488 -13.87 -38.63 -8.75
C LEU A 488 -14.16 -38.69 -10.26
N ARG A 489 -13.33 -38.03 -11.08
CA ARG A 489 -13.52 -37.84 -12.54
C ARG A 489 -12.35 -38.33 -13.39
N THR A 490 -11.21 -38.69 -12.79
CA THR A 490 -10.10 -39.36 -13.48
C THR A 490 -10.55 -40.69 -14.11
N THR A 491 -9.76 -41.22 -15.04
CA THR A 491 -10.00 -42.54 -15.64
C THR A 491 -8.82 -43.47 -15.36
N PRO A 492 -8.97 -44.50 -14.50
CA PRO A 492 -10.13 -44.81 -13.66
C PRO A 492 -10.33 -43.78 -12.53
N PRO A 493 -11.56 -43.66 -11.98
CA PRO A 493 -11.82 -42.83 -10.80
C PRO A 493 -11.34 -43.53 -9.53
N ASP A 494 -10.80 -42.77 -8.57
CA ASP A 494 -10.44 -43.27 -7.23
C ASP A 494 -11.35 -42.66 -6.15
N PRO A 495 -12.54 -43.24 -5.91
CA PRO A 495 -13.48 -42.75 -4.90
C PRO A 495 -12.96 -42.87 -3.46
N ALA A 496 -11.98 -43.74 -3.20
CA ALA A 496 -11.42 -43.94 -1.87
C ALA A 496 -10.34 -42.88 -1.57
N ALA A 497 -9.50 -42.53 -2.55
CA ALA A 497 -8.60 -41.39 -2.44
C ALA A 497 -9.37 -40.07 -2.36
N ALA A 498 -10.41 -39.88 -3.19
CA ALA A 498 -11.26 -38.69 -3.12
C ALA A 498 -11.86 -38.47 -1.72
N GLU A 499 -12.40 -39.52 -1.08
CA GLU A 499 -12.92 -39.42 0.30
C GLU A 499 -11.83 -38.99 1.30
N ARG A 500 -10.63 -39.58 1.24
CA ARG A 500 -9.50 -39.19 2.11
C ARG A 500 -9.07 -37.73 1.88
N VAL A 501 -9.01 -37.28 0.63
CA VAL A 501 -8.58 -35.93 0.28
C VAL A 501 -9.64 -34.89 0.67
N PHE A 502 -10.94 -35.20 0.53
CA PHE A 502 -12.01 -34.35 1.08
C PHE A 502 -11.95 -34.24 2.61
N GLN A 503 -11.64 -35.34 3.32
CA GLN A 503 -11.47 -35.31 4.77
C GLN A 503 -10.26 -34.43 5.18
N LEU A 504 -9.15 -34.50 4.44
CA LEU A 504 -8.00 -33.63 4.66
C LEU A 504 -8.32 -32.15 4.38
N SER A 505 -9.05 -31.86 3.29
CA SER A 505 -9.58 -30.53 2.96
C SER A 505 -10.42 -29.95 4.10
N LEU A 506 -11.37 -30.75 4.61
CA LEU A 506 -12.26 -30.39 5.71
C LEU A 506 -11.47 -30.14 7.02
N HIS A 507 -10.46 -30.97 7.31
CA HIS A 507 -9.59 -30.78 8.46
C HIS A 507 -8.78 -29.49 8.34
N LYS A 508 -8.16 -29.23 7.18
CA LYS A 508 -7.37 -28.02 6.94
C LYS A 508 -8.20 -26.74 7.02
N ALA A 509 -9.42 -26.75 6.49
CA ALA A 509 -10.36 -25.64 6.63
C ALA A 509 -10.73 -25.36 8.09
N ARG A 510 -10.83 -26.39 8.94
CA ARG A 510 -11.07 -26.25 10.39
C ARG A 510 -9.86 -25.70 11.13
N GLU A 511 -8.64 -26.15 10.82
CA GLU A 511 -7.40 -25.58 11.38
C GLU A 511 -7.32 -24.07 11.10
N GLN A 512 -7.73 -23.65 9.90
CA GLN A 512 -7.76 -22.26 9.47
C GLN A 512 -8.91 -21.44 10.07
N SER A 513 -9.88 -22.09 10.74
CA SER A 513 -11.19 -21.50 11.08
C SER A 513 -11.97 -20.95 9.87
N ALA A 514 -11.72 -21.48 8.68
CA ALA A 514 -12.33 -21.09 7.42
C ALA A 514 -13.64 -21.87 7.17
N LEU A 515 -14.70 -21.57 7.96
CA LEU A 515 -16.03 -22.15 7.86
C LEU A 515 -16.63 -22.15 6.43
N SER A 516 -16.36 -21.13 5.61
CA SER A 516 -16.84 -21.12 4.21
C SER A 516 -16.13 -22.14 3.32
N PHE A 517 -14.85 -22.44 3.55
CA PHE A 517 -14.13 -23.54 2.89
C PHE A 517 -14.48 -24.91 3.50
N GLU A 518 -14.82 -24.94 4.80
CA GLU A 518 -15.38 -26.13 5.46
C GLU A 518 -16.71 -26.52 4.80
N LEU A 519 -17.61 -25.56 4.53
CA LEU A 519 -18.87 -25.78 3.83
C LEU A 519 -18.66 -26.35 2.42
N ARG A 520 -17.74 -25.78 1.62
CA ARG A 520 -17.44 -26.28 0.27
C ARG A 520 -16.88 -27.70 0.29
N SER A 521 -15.97 -27.99 1.23
CA SER A 521 -15.44 -29.35 1.45
C SER A 521 -16.54 -30.33 1.86
N ALA A 522 -17.43 -29.91 2.76
CA ALA A 522 -18.57 -30.69 3.23
C ALA A 522 -19.58 -30.99 2.11
N MET A 523 -19.89 -30.03 1.24
CA MET A 523 -20.78 -30.24 0.09
C MET A 523 -20.25 -31.32 -0.86
N GLY A 524 -18.95 -31.28 -1.20
CA GLY A 524 -18.32 -32.29 -2.05
C GLY A 524 -18.31 -33.68 -1.42
N LEU A 525 -17.96 -33.78 -0.14
CA LEU A 525 -17.91 -35.03 0.60
C LEU A 525 -19.29 -35.65 0.86
N ALA A 526 -20.27 -34.82 1.26
CA ALA A 526 -21.64 -35.26 1.47
C ALA A 526 -22.28 -35.76 0.16
N TRP A 527 -22.05 -35.06 -0.96
CA TRP A 527 -22.49 -35.54 -2.28
C TRP A 527 -21.87 -36.89 -2.65
N HIS A 528 -20.58 -37.10 -2.36
CA HIS A 528 -19.90 -38.38 -2.57
C HIS A 528 -20.51 -39.52 -1.73
N TRP A 529 -20.79 -39.28 -0.45
CA TRP A 529 -21.43 -40.25 0.44
C TRP A 529 -22.87 -40.56 0.04
N TYR A 530 -23.67 -39.54 -0.31
CA TYR A 530 -25.02 -39.69 -0.84
C TYR A 530 -25.03 -40.58 -2.09
N ARG A 531 -24.11 -40.34 -3.04
CA ARG A 531 -23.93 -41.16 -4.25
C ARG A 531 -23.53 -42.61 -3.99
N ARG A 532 -23.12 -42.95 -2.77
CA ARG A 532 -22.79 -44.32 -2.29
C ARG A 532 -23.87 -44.93 -1.38
N GLY A 533 -24.97 -44.22 -1.11
CA GLY A 533 -26.02 -44.65 -0.20
C GLY A 533 -25.74 -44.38 1.29
N GLU A 534 -24.65 -43.68 1.63
CA GLU A 534 -24.31 -43.29 3.00
C GLU A 534 -25.08 -42.02 3.45
N LEU A 535 -26.42 -42.04 3.29
CA LEU A 535 -27.30 -40.88 3.41
C LEU A 535 -27.16 -40.15 4.77
N ALA A 536 -27.33 -40.85 5.90
CA ALA A 536 -27.26 -40.22 7.22
C ALA A 536 -25.93 -39.47 7.43
N LYS A 537 -24.82 -40.08 7.01
CA LYS A 537 -23.46 -39.53 7.09
C LYS A 537 -23.29 -38.26 6.23
N ALA A 538 -23.96 -38.21 5.07
CA ALA A 538 -24.00 -37.04 4.19
C ALA A 538 -24.80 -35.88 4.81
N THR A 539 -26.00 -36.17 5.33
CA THR A 539 -26.87 -35.19 5.97
C THR A 539 -26.24 -34.63 7.25
N ASP A 540 -25.78 -35.49 8.17
CA ASP A 540 -25.17 -35.09 9.44
C ASP A 540 -23.99 -34.13 9.24
N LEU A 541 -23.13 -34.40 8.25
CA LEU A 541 -22.00 -33.55 7.91
C LEU A 541 -22.45 -32.20 7.35
N LEU A 542 -23.29 -32.20 6.31
CA LEU A 542 -23.65 -30.97 5.60
C LEU A 542 -24.55 -30.08 6.44
N GLU A 543 -25.54 -30.63 7.13
CA GLU A 543 -26.40 -29.88 8.06
C GLU A 543 -25.59 -29.34 9.24
N GLY A 544 -24.69 -30.15 9.80
CA GLY A 544 -23.81 -29.77 10.92
C GLY A 544 -22.89 -28.58 10.61
N VAL A 545 -22.47 -28.41 9.34
CA VAL A 545 -21.71 -27.24 8.89
C VAL A 545 -22.65 -26.08 8.52
N HIS A 546 -23.70 -26.33 7.73
CA HIS A 546 -24.65 -25.31 7.27
C HIS A 546 -25.33 -24.56 8.43
N ARG A 547 -25.70 -25.25 9.51
CA ARG A 547 -26.34 -24.64 10.70
C ARG A 547 -25.46 -23.67 11.49
N ARG A 548 -24.17 -23.57 11.19
CA ARG A 548 -23.23 -22.64 11.85
C ARG A 548 -23.25 -21.25 11.21
N PHE A 549 -23.79 -21.12 10.01
CA PHE A 549 -23.99 -19.83 9.35
C PHE A 549 -25.24 -19.14 9.89
N VAL A 550 -25.11 -17.85 10.21
CA VAL A 550 -26.22 -17.02 10.75
C VAL A 550 -26.70 -15.93 9.78
N GLU A 551 -25.99 -15.74 8.67
CA GLU A 551 -26.23 -14.67 7.69
C GLU A 551 -25.86 -15.15 6.25
N GLY A 552 -26.19 -14.39 5.22
CA GLY A 552 -25.88 -14.68 3.81
C GLY A 552 -26.64 -15.83 3.19
N SER A 553 -27.87 -16.10 3.64
CA SER A 553 -28.72 -17.20 3.13
C SER A 553 -28.98 -17.19 1.60
N GLN A 554 -28.66 -16.09 0.91
CA GLN A 554 -28.80 -15.93 -0.55
C GLN A 554 -27.46 -16.06 -1.30
N THR A 555 -26.35 -16.26 -0.60
CA THR A 555 -25.04 -16.47 -1.24
C THR A 555 -24.99 -17.84 -1.93
N LYS A 556 -24.25 -17.90 -3.04
CA LYS A 556 -24.12 -19.08 -3.92
C LYS A 556 -23.92 -20.39 -3.16
N ASP A 557 -22.97 -20.42 -2.23
CA ASP A 557 -22.60 -21.66 -1.54
C ASP A 557 -23.66 -22.10 -0.51
N LEU A 558 -24.35 -21.16 0.15
CA LEU A 558 -25.44 -21.47 1.10
C LEU A 558 -26.76 -21.82 0.40
N VAL A 559 -27.00 -21.29 -0.79
CA VAL A 559 -28.10 -21.75 -1.65
C VAL A 559 -27.83 -23.18 -2.11
N TYR A 560 -26.64 -23.45 -2.66
CA TYR A 560 -26.28 -24.79 -3.14
C TYR A 560 -26.25 -25.86 -2.02
N ALA A 561 -25.76 -25.52 -0.82
CA ALA A 561 -25.82 -26.41 0.34
C ALA A 561 -27.26 -26.81 0.69
N ARG A 562 -28.20 -25.87 0.64
CA ARG A 562 -29.63 -26.12 0.90
C ARG A 562 -30.28 -26.96 -0.18
N GLU A 563 -29.94 -26.73 -1.45
CA GLU A 563 -30.39 -27.57 -2.57
C GLU A 563 -29.88 -29.01 -2.45
N LEU A 564 -28.65 -29.22 -1.95
CA LEU A 564 -28.12 -30.55 -1.69
C LEU A 564 -28.86 -31.24 -0.53
N LEU A 565 -29.08 -30.55 0.59
CA LEU A 565 -29.87 -31.09 1.71
C LEU A 565 -31.30 -31.48 1.27
N ALA A 566 -31.98 -30.62 0.51
CA ALA A 566 -33.32 -30.92 -0.03
C ALA A 566 -33.35 -32.08 -1.05
N ARG A 567 -32.20 -32.48 -1.62
CA ARG A 567 -32.06 -33.69 -2.44
C ARG A 567 -31.72 -34.94 -1.63
N PHE A 568 -31.21 -34.80 -0.40
CA PHE A 568 -30.95 -35.91 0.51
C PHE A 568 -32.26 -36.38 1.19
N GLU A 569 -33.29 -35.52 1.21
CA GLU A 569 -34.64 -35.84 1.71
C GLU A 569 -35.54 -36.56 0.68
N GLN A 570 -35.06 -36.78 -0.56
CA GLN A 570 -35.78 -37.39 -1.70
C GLN A 570 -35.25 -38.80 -2.04
#